data_AF-A0A021X297-F1
#
_entry.id   AF-A0A021X297-F1
#
_cell.length_a   1.000
_cell.length_b   1.000
_cell.length_c   1.000
_cell.angle_alpha   90.00
_cell.angle_beta   90.00
_cell.angle_gamma   90.00
#
_symmetry.space_group_name_H-M   'P 1'
#
loop_
_entity.id
_entity.type
_entity.pdbx_description
1 polymer ?
#
loop_
_entity_poly.entity_id
_entity_poly.type
_entity_poly.pdbx_seq_one_letter_code
_entity_poly.pdbx_strand_id
1 'polypeptide(L)' 'MKNGKIMGWIMIVAGAWWLISGIAMNDMGGIAGLGYNPDAPMSFALAPGRFLLGIAINGLIVYAGIRTVLQAKQTDG' A
#
# COMPACT_ATOMS: atom_id res chain seq x y z
N MET A 1 1.24 -0.33 -23.91
CA MET A 1 1.98 -1.23 -22.97
C MET A 1 1.01 -1.96 -22.04
N LYS A 2 0.45 -3.10 -22.46
CA LYS A 2 -0.61 -3.83 -21.73
C LYS A 2 -0.22 -4.22 -20.28
N ASN A 3 1.05 -4.53 -20.05
CA ASN A 3 1.56 -4.98 -18.74
C ASN A 3 1.61 -3.85 -17.70
N GLY A 4 1.85 -2.60 -18.11
CA GLY A 4 1.91 -1.45 -17.19
C GLY A 4 0.55 -1.15 -16.56
N LYS A 5 -0.53 -1.24 -17.35
CA LYS A 5 -1.90 -1.04 -16.87
C LYS A 5 -2.32 -2.12 -15.86
N ILE A 6 -1.97 -3.38 -16.12
CA ILE A 6 -2.27 -4.50 -15.22
C ILE A 6 -1.50 -4.33 -13.90
N MET A 7 -0.21 -4.01 -13.95
CA MET A 7 0.60 -3.77 -12.76
C MET A 7 0.03 -2.61 -11.92
N GLY A 8 -0.38 -1.51 -12.56
CA GLY A 8 -1.00 -0.40 -11.86
C GLY A 8 -2.28 -0.79 -11.11
N TRP A 9 -3.14 -1.62 -11.71
CA TRP A 9 -4.32 -2.15 -11.02
C TRP A 9 -3.98 -3.09 -9.86
N ILE A 10 -2.97 -3.94 -10.01
CA ILE A 10 -2.50 -4.81 -8.92
C ILE A 10 -2.05 -3.96 -7.72
N MET A 11 -1.27 -2.90 -7.96
CA MET A 11 -0.81 -1.98 -6.91
C MET A 11 -1.98 -1.28 -6.21
N ILE A 12 -2.98 -0.82 -6.96
CA ILE A 12 -4.19 -0.18 -6.40
C ILE A 12 -4.95 -1.16 -5.52
N VAL A 13 -5.28 -2.35 -6.03
CA VAL A 13 -6.11 -3.32 -5.32
C VAL A 13 -5.39 -3.86 -4.10
N ALA A 14 -4.12 -4.25 -4.24
CA ALA A 14 -3.33 -4.75 -3.12
C ALA A 14 -3.13 -3.65 -2.06
N GLY A 15 -2.68 -2.45 -2.44
CA GLY A 15 -2.46 -1.35 -1.51
C GLY A 15 -3.73 -0.92 -0.77
N ALA A 16 -4.87 -0.85 -1.48
CA ALA A 16 -6.15 -0.52 -0.87
C ALA A 16 -6.64 -1.62 0.09
N TRP A 17 -6.48 -2.89 -0.30
CA TRP A 17 -6.83 -4.02 0.56
C TRP A 17 -6.03 -4.01 1.86
N TRP A 18 -4.69 -3.92 1.77
CA TRP A 18 -3.82 -3.87 2.94
C TRP A 18 -4.09 -2.66 3.83
N LEU A 19 -4.39 -1.50 3.24
CA LEU A 19 -4.79 -0.30 3.98
C LEU A 19 -6.08 -0.51 4.77
N ILE A 20 -7.13 -0.99 4.10
CA ILE A 20 -8.45 -1.20 4.72
C ILE A 20 -8.34 -2.28 5.82
N SER A 21 -7.69 -3.41 5.53
CA SER A 21 -7.46 -4.47 6.51
C SER A 21 -6.67 -3.95 7.72
N GLY A 22 -5.61 -3.17 7.50
CA GLY A 22 -4.81 -2.66 8.61
C GLY A 22 -5.55 -1.64 9.48
N ILE A 23 -6.40 -0.81 8.88
CA ILE A 23 -7.26 0.11 9.65
C ILE A 23 -8.30 -0.67 10.44
N ALA A 24 -8.98 -1.64 9.81
CA ALA A 24 -10.03 -2.43 10.44
C ALA A 24 -9.51 -3.30 11.59
N MET A 25 -8.32 -3.88 11.43
CA MET A 25 -7.68 -4.72 12.46
C MET A 25 -6.86 -3.92 13.46
N ASN A 26 -6.74 -2.60 13.28
CA ASN A 26 -5.84 -1.74 14.03
C ASN A 26 -4.39 -2.28 14.06
N ASP A 27 -3.94 -2.86 12.93
CA ASP A 27 -2.63 -3.48 12.80
C ASP A 27 -2.10 -3.35 11.38
N MET A 28 -1.01 -2.60 11.20
CA MET A 28 -0.33 -2.41 9.92
C MET A 28 0.80 -3.43 9.67
N GLY A 29 0.84 -4.52 10.45
CA GLY A 29 1.83 -5.61 10.42
C GLY A 29 2.02 -6.27 9.05
N GLY A 30 1.04 -6.15 8.15
CA GLY A 30 1.18 -6.56 6.75
C GLY A 30 2.39 -5.98 6.00
N ILE A 31 2.85 -4.81 6.45
CA ILE A 31 4.00 -4.10 5.87
C ILE A 31 5.30 -4.41 6.64
N ALA A 32 5.22 -5.13 7.76
CA ALA A 32 6.35 -5.46 8.64
C ALA A 32 7.44 -6.26 7.92
N GLY A 33 7.07 -6.95 6.85
CA GLY A 33 7.98 -7.70 5.99
C GLY A 33 8.99 -6.84 5.21
N LEU A 34 8.90 -5.51 5.23
CA LEU A 34 9.82 -4.61 4.49
C LEU A 34 11.17 -4.34 5.21
N GLY A 35 11.55 -5.16 6.19
CA GLY A 35 12.85 -5.09 6.87
C GLY A 35 12.83 -4.37 8.22
N TYR A 36 11.64 -4.08 8.77
CA TYR A 36 11.50 -3.67 10.17
C TYR A 36 11.35 -4.90 11.07
N ASN A 37 11.82 -4.80 12.31
CA ASN A 37 11.75 -5.89 13.29
C ASN A 37 10.31 -6.48 13.33
N PRO A 38 10.10 -7.74 12.88
CA PRO A 38 8.78 -8.35 12.77
C PRO A 38 8.10 -8.53 14.13
N ASP A 39 8.86 -8.49 15.22
CA ASP A 39 8.36 -8.64 16.58
C ASP A 39 7.88 -7.31 17.19
N ALA A 40 8.03 -6.20 16.47
CA ALA A 40 7.81 -4.88 17.03
C ALA A 40 6.41 -4.36 16.63
N PRO A 41 5.63 -3.84 17.60
CA PRO A 41 4.21 -3.56 17.39
C PRO A 41 3.98 -2.52 16.28
N MET A 42 2.93 -2.75 15.49
CA MET A 42 2.46 -1.86 14.42
C MET A 42 0.99 -1.46 14.55
N SER A 43 0.40 -1.67 15.73
CA SER A 43 -0.93 -1.19 16.07
C SER A 43 -0.94 0.27 16.48
N PHE A 44 -2.07 0.97 16.31
CA PHE A 44 -2.19 2.37 16.74
C PHE A 44 -2.02 2.53 18.25
N ALA A 45 -2.47 1.54 19.03
CA ALA A 45 -2.45 1.58 20.49
C ALA A 45 -1.03 1.45 21.07
N LEU A 46 -0.16 0.67 20.45
CA LEU A 46 1.18 0.39 20.96
C LEU A 46 2.28 1.21 20.26
N ALA A 47 2.07 1.55 18.99
CA ALA A 47 3.04 2.25 18.17
C ALA A 47 2.35 3.14 17.12
N PRO A 48 1.67 4.23 17.54
CA PRO A 48 0.86 5.07 16.64
C PRO A 48 1.67 5.65 15.47
N GLY A 49 2.93 6.03 15.69
CA GLY A 49 3.80 6.52 14.62
C GLY A 49 4.07 5.48 13.53
N ARG A 50 4.23 4.21 13.89
CA ARG A 50 4.46 3.13 12.92
C ARG A 50 3.18 2.74 12.19
N PHE A 51 2.05 2.76 12.90
CA PHE A 51 0.74 2.60 12.29
C PHE A 51 0.48 3.68 11.23
N LEU A 52 0.75 4.95 11.55
CA LEU A 52 0.63 6.06 10.59
C LEU A 52 1.61 5.92 9.41
N LEU A 53 2.83 5.44 9.65
CA LEU A 53 3.77 5.13 8.59
C LEU A 53 3.22 4.04 7.65
N GLY A 54 2.57 3.01 8.20
CA GLY A 54 1.95 1.97 7.40
C GLY A 54 0.79 2.47 6.53
N ILE A 55 -0.01 3.39 7.05
CA ILE A 55 -1.02 4.12 6.25
C ILE A 55 -0.36 4.88 5.11
N ALA A 56 0.70 5.63 5.40
CA ALA A 56 1.40 6.43 4.41
C ALA A 56 2.00 5.55 3.29
N ILE A 57 2.64 4.43 3.63
CA ILE A 57 3.22 3.49 2.66
C ILE A 57 2.14 2.90 1.75
N ASN A 58 1.04 2.38 2.32
CA ASN A 58 -0.05 1.85 1.49
C ASN A 58 -0.68 2.94 0.61
N GLY A 59 -0.86 4.15 1.14
CA GLY A 59 -1.34 5.30 0.36
C GLY A 59 -0.44 5.62 -0.82
N LEU A 60 0.89 5.58 -0.64
CA LEU A 60 1.87 5.76 -1.70
C LEU A 60 1.82 4.64 -2.75
N ILE A 61 1.62 3.38 -2.34
CA ILE A 61 1.46 2.24 -3.27
C ILE A 61 0.22 2.44 -4.16
N VAL A 62 -0.92 2.82 -3.56
CA VAL A 62 -2.15 3.11 -4.30
C VAL A 62 -1.93 4.28 -5.27
N TYR A 63 -1.30 5.36 -4.80
CA TYR A 63 -0.98 6.52 -5.63
C TYR A 63 -0.08 6.16 -6.83
N ALA A 64 0.97 5.37 -6.59
CA ALA A 64 1.86 4.89 -7.65
C ALA A 64 1.11 4.02 -8.67
N GLY A 65 0.21 3.15 -8.21
CA GLY A 65 -0.67 2.35 -9.07
C GLY A 65 -1.56 3.23 -9.96
N ILE A 66 -2.20 4.25 -9.41
CA ILE A 66 -3.02 5.23 -10.15
C ILE A 66 -2.17 5.92 -11.24
N ARG A 67 -1.00 6.46 -10.87
CA ARG A 67 -0.08 7.10 -11.82
C ARG A 67 0.34 6.16 -12.95
N THR A 68 0.56 4.89 -12.65
CA THR A 68 0.93 3.87 -13.63
C THR A 68 -0.21 3.58 -14.60
N VAL A 69 -1.46 3.46 -14.12
CA VAL A 69 -2.64 3.29 -14.97
C VAL A 69 -2.85 4.51 -15.88
N LEU A 70 -2.68 5.72 -15.35
CA LEU A 70 -2.83 6.96 -16.11
C LEU A 70 -1.78 7.09 -17.22
N GLN A 71 -0.51 6.79 -16.91
CA GLN A 71 0.55 6.80 -17.92
C GLN A 71 0.30 5.76 -19.02
N ALA A 72 -0.09 4.54 -18.65
CA ALA A 72 -0.41 3.49 -19.61
C ALA A 72 -1.56 3.88 -20.56
N LYS A 73 -2.57 4.62 -20.07
CA LYS A 73 -3.65 5.16 -20.92
C LYS A 73 -3.14 6.19 -21.94
N GLN A 74 -2.16 7.02 -21.58
CA GLN A 74 -1.60 8.03 -22.47
C GLN A 74 -0.69 7.43 -23.56
N THR A 75 -0.08 6.28 -23.30
CA THR A 75 0.80 5.57 -24.26
C THR A 75 0.03 4.63 -25.20
N ASP A 76 -1.21 4.30 -24.87
CA ASP A 76 -2.09 3.43 -25.69
C ASP A 76 -3.03 4.26 -26.60
N GLY A 77 -2.94 5.60 -26.57
CA GLY A 77 -3.76 6.54 -27.34
C GLY A 77 -3.04 7.18 -28.52
#